data_AF-A0A523V089-F1
#
_entry.id   AF-A0A523V089-F1
#
_cell.length_a   1.000
_cell.length_b   1.000
_cell.length_c   1.000
_cell.angle_alpha   90.00
_cell.angle_beta   90.00
_cell.angle_gamma   90.00
#
_symmetry.space_group_name_H-M   'P 1'
#
loop_
_entity.id
_entity.type
_entity.pdbx_description
1 polymer ?
#
loop_
_entity_poly.entity_id
_entity_poly.type
_entity_poly.pdbx_seq_one_letter_code
_entity_poly.pdbx_strand_id
1 'polypeptide(L)'
;MPNVYERLRERLNKFPQGFPKTESGVELEILQHLFAPDEAEIMLRLRPFPPENVATIAERTGQDKTELGRTLYDMSKRGLIMRYTAPDNELYYALIPWIVGIWELQLKNLTQENIKLYEKYFEEGMVPLQRNRKLGGLRVIPVEQEIEGSTEIQPYEKVSQIIESHTRFAVADCICRKESRMAGKG
;
A
#
# COMPACT_ATOMS: atom_id res chain seq x y z
N MET A 1 8.99 -26.53 -1.13
CA MET A 1 8.57 -25.24 -1.73
C MET A 1 8.57 -24.19 -0.63
N PRO A 2 9.02 -22.95 -0.88
CA PRO A 2 8.93 -21.89 0.13
C PRO A 2 7.47 -21.65 0.53
N ASN A 3 7.25 -21.36 1.81
CA ASN A 3 5.94 -21.00 2.36
C ASN A 3 5.33 -19.83 1.55
N VAL A 4 4.01 -19.80 1.37
CA VAL A 4 3.29 -18.73 0.65
C VAL A 4 3.69 -17.33 1.16
N TYR A 5 3.92 -17.17 2.46
CA TYR A 5 4.32 -15.89 3.06
C TYR A 5 5.73 -15.45 2.63
N GLU A 6 6.67 -16.38 2.43
CA GLU A 6 8.02 -16.06 1.91
C GLU A 6 7.93 -15.58 0.45
N ARG A 7 7.10 -16.24 -0.36
CA ARG A 7 6.81 -15.81 -1.74
C ARG A 7 6.15 -14.43 -1.76
N LEU A 8 5.20 -14.18 -0.86
CA LEU A 8 4.52 -12.89 -0.74
C LEU A 8 5.50 -11.79 -0.32
N ARG A 9 6.38 -12.07 0.66
CA ARG A 9 7.44 -11.16 1.06
C ARG A 9 8.37 -10.84 -0.11
N GLU A 10 8.81 -11.84 -0.86
CA GLU A 10 9.60 -11.64 -2.09
C GLU A 10 8.87 -10.79 -3.12
N ARG A 11 7.56 -10.99 -3.29
CA ARG A 11 6.72 -10.22 -4.22
C ARG A 11 6.63 -8.76 -3.80
N LEU A 12 6.40 -8.48 -2.52
CA LEU A 12 6.36 -7.12 -1.97
C LEU A 12 7.74 -6.44 -2.05
N ASN A 13 8.82 -7.20 -1.86
CA ASN A 13 10.18 -6.68 -1.93
C ASN A 13 10.63 -6.27 -3.34
N LYS A 14 9.88 -6.63 -4.39
CA LYS A 14 10.13 -6.18 -5.76
C LYS A 14 9.67 -4.74 -6.01
N PHE A 15 8.88 -4.16 -5.12
CA PHE A 15 8.53 -2.75 -5.21
C PHE A 15 9.76 -1.85 -4.95
N PRO A 16 9.84 -0.65 -5.55
CA PRO A 16 10.93 0.30 -5.28
C PRO A 16 11.10 0.70 -3.81
N GLN A 17 10.03 0.59 -3.01
CA GLN A 17 10.00 0.84 -1.58
C GLN A 17 10.66 -0.28 -0.78
N GLY A 18 10.74 -1.49 -1.34
CA GLY A 18 11.23 -2.70 -0.68
C GLY A 18 10.26 -3.27 0.35
N PHE A 19 10.57 -4.50 0.77
CA PHE A 19 9.98 -5.22 1.90
C PHE A 19 11.02 -6.25 2.39
N PRO A 20 12.15 -5.77 2.94
CA PRO A 20 13.32 -6.59 3.21
C PRO A 20 13.04 -7.66 4.26
N LYS A 21 13.80 -8.75 4.17
CA LYS A 21 13.86 -9.79 5.20
C LYS A 21 14.54 -9.23 6.45
N THR A 22 14.04 -9.57 7.63
CA THR A 22 14.68 -9.23 8.92
C THR A 22 15.32 -10.44 9.56
N GLU A 23 16.21 -10.22 10.54
CA GLU A 23 16.81 -11.33 11.31
C GLU A 23 15.78 -12.04 12.18
N SER A 24 14.82 -11.30 12.75
CA SER A 24 13.79 -11.87 13.60
C SER A 24 12.66 -12.56 12.83
N GLY A 25 12.51 -12.30 11.53
CA GLY A 25 11.40 -12.78 10.71
C GLY A 25 10.07 -12.06 10.97
N VAL A 26 10.10 -10.90 11.64
CA VAL A 26 8.89 -10.12 11.97
C VAL A 26 8.08 -9.73 10.72
N GLU A 27 8.72 -9.59 9.56
CA GLU A 27 8.04 -9.35 8.30
C GLU A 27 7.11 -10.50 7.89
N LEU A 28 7.48 -11.74 8.21
CA LEU A 28 6.64 -12.91 7.92
C LEU A 28 5.50 -13.03 8.93
N GLU A 29 5.76 -12.70 10.20
CA GLU A 29 4.74 -12.63 11.25
C GLU A 29 3.67 -11.59 10.91
N ILE A 30 4.08 -10.41 10.41
CA ILE A 30 3.15 -9.39 9.90
C ILE A 30 2.29 -9.95 8.76
N LEU A 31 2.88 -10.64 7.79
CA LEU A 31 2.13 -11.21 6.67
C LEU A 31 1.15 -12.30 7.12
N GLN A 32 1.54 -13.13 8.08
CA GLN A 32 0.68 -14.16 8.67
C GLN A 32 -0.47 -13.56 9.48
N HIS A 33 -0.26 -12.42 10.13
CA HIS A 33 -1.30 -11.71 10.86
C HIS A 33 -2.31 -11.04 9.92
N LEU A 34 -1.84 -10.55 8.76
CA LEU A 34 -2.68 -9.80 7.82
C LEU A 34 -3.43 -10.69 6.82
N PHE A 35 -2.80 -11.77 6.35
CA PHE A 35 -3.33 -12.59 5.26
C PHE A 35 -3.64 -14.00 5.73
N ALA A 36 -4.80 -14.52 5.33
CA ALA A 36 -4.99 -15.95 5.26
C ALA A 36 -4.11 -16.57 4.14
N PRO A 37 -3.74 -17.86 4.20
CA PRO A 37 -2.86 -18.47 3.21
C PRO A 37 -3.37 -18.39 1.76
N ASP A 38 -4.68 -18.54 1.57
CA ASP A 38 -5.37 -18.42 0.28
C ASP A 38 -5.36 -16.98 -0.25
N GLU A 39 -5.56 -15.99 0.63
CA GLU A 39 -5.44 -14.58 0.30
C GLU A 39 -4.02 -14.19 -0.11
N ALA A 40 -3.01 -14.77 0.54
CA ALA A 40 -1.63 -14.58 0.16
C ALA A 40 -1.35 -15.17 -1.25
N GLU A 41 -1.94 -16.32 -1.60
CA GLU A 41 -1.86 -16.85 -2.97
C GLU A 41 -2.58 -15.97 -3.99
N ILE A 42 -3.74 -15.39 -3.64
CA ILE A 42 -4.45 -14.43 -4.51
C ILE A 42 -3.58 -13.18 -4.72
N MET A 43 -3.00 -12.63 -3.66
CA MET A 43 -2.14 -11.44 -3.69
C MET A 43 -0.94 -11.64 -4.64
N LEU A 44 -0.34 -12.83 -4.66
CA LEU A 44 0.75 -13.19 -5.58
C LEU A 44 0.35 -13.13 -7.05
N ARG A 45 -0.94 -13.29 -7.36
CA ARG A 45 -1.49 -13.27 -8.71
C ARG A 45 -1.90 -11.87 -9.16
N LEU A 46 -1.96 -10.88 -8.27
CA LEU A 46 -2.36 -9.51 -8.62
C LEU A 46 -1.23 -8.73 -9.31
N ARG A 47 -1.63 -7.81 -10.19
CA ARG A 47 -0.75 -6.85 -10.84
C ARG A 47 -0.79 -5.51 -10.11
N PRO A 48 0.34 -4.78 -10.03
CA PRO A 48 0.36 -3.46 -9.42
C PRO A 48 -0.22 -2.38 -10.35
N PHE A 49 -0.05 -2.56 -11.66
CA PHE A 49 -0.56 -1.66 -12.69
C PHE A 49 -0.68 -2.39 -14.04
N PRO A 50 -1.71 -2.10 -14.86
CA PRO A 50 -2.93 -1.38 -14.46
C PRO A 50 -3.78 -2.21 -13.47
N PRO A 51 -4.64 -1.58 -12.65
CA PRO A 51 -5.66 -2.30 -11.89
C PRO A 51 -6.56 -3.13 -12.80
N GLU A 52 -6.99 -4.30 -12.34
CA GLU A 52 -7.79 -5.26 -13.12
C GLU A 52 -9.16 -5.46 -12.47
N ASN A 53 -10.22 -5.63 -13.28
CA ASN A 53 -11.53 -6.03 -12.74
C ASN A 53 -11.54 -7.53 -12.40
N VAL A 54 -12.55 -7.97 -11.65
CA VAL A 54 -12.63 -9.37 -11.16
C VAL A 54 -12.67 -10.37 -12.31
N ALA A 55 -13.33 -10.04 -13.43
CA ALA A 55 -13.45 -10.93 -14.58
C ALA A 55 -12.07 -11.23 -15.21
N THR A 56 -11.26 -10.19 -15.44
CA THR A 56 -9.91 -10.32 -16.00
C THR A 56 -9.00 -11.12 -15.07
N ILE A 57 -9.08 -10.89 -13.76
CA ILE A 57 -8.27 -11.65 -12.78
C ILE A 57 -8.70 -13.11 -12.77
N ALA A 58 -10.01 -13.39 -12.73
CA ALA A 58 -10.57 -14.74 -12.71
C ALA A 58 -10.15 -15.55 -13.95
N GLU A 59 -10.28 -14.98 -15.15
CA GLU A 59 -9.87 -15.61 -16.41
C GLU A 59 -8.38 -15.95 -16.41
N ARG A 60 -7.53 -14.99 -16.03
CA ARG A 60 -6.07 -15.17 -16.01
C ARG A 60 -5.61 -16.19 -14.97
N THR A 61 -6.36 -16.37 -13.88
CA THR A 61 -5.96 -17.20 -12.73
C THR A 61 -6.71 -18.53 -12.64
N GLY A 62 -7.71 -18.74 -13.51
CA GLY A 62 -8.56 -19.92 -13.51
C GLY A 62 -9.43 -20.07 -12.26
N GLN A 63 -9.78 -18.95 -11.61
CA GLN A 63 -10.58 -18.94 -10.37
C GLN A 63 -12.05 -18.64 -10.66
N ASP A 64 -12.96 -19.07 -9.77
CA ASP A 64 -14.36 -18.67 -9.85
C ASP A 64 -14.49 -17.15 -9.64
N LYS A 65 -15.20 -16.49 -10.56
CA LYS A 65 -15.37 -15.03 -10.54
C LYS A 65 -16.12 -14.55 -9.30
N THR A 66 -17.11 -15.30 -8.82
CA THR A 66 -17.97 -14.88 -7.71
C THR A 66 -17.22 -14.97 -6.38
N GLU A 67 -16.57 -16.10 -6.13
CA GLU A 67 -15.73 -16.32 -4.95
C GLU A 67 -14.56 -15.34 -4.91
N LEU A 68 -13.82 -15.22 -6.02
CA LEU A 68 -12.71 -14.28 -6.12
C LEU A 68 -13.16 -12.83 -5.86
N GLY A 69 -14.31 -12.43 -6.41
CA GLY A 69 -14.87 -11.10 -6.18
C GLY A 69 -15.16 -10.81 -4.72
N ARG A 70 -15.68 -11.79 -3.97
CA ARG A 70 -15.92 -11.67 -2.53
C ARG A 70 -14.62 -11.52 -1.76
N THR A 71 -13.63 -12.36 -2.05
CA THR A 71 -12.33 -12.33 -1.36
C THR A 71 -11.57 -11.03 -1.64
N LEU A 72 -11.50 -10.58 -2.90
CA LEU A 72 -10.88 -9.30 -3.25
C LEU A 72 -11.57 -8.13 -2.57
N TYR A 73 -12.91 -8.15 -2.51
CA TYR A 73 -13.66 -7.11 -1.83
C TYR A 73 -13.32 -7.07 -0.33
N ASP A 74 -13.29 -8.21 0.36
CA ASP A 74 -12.92 -8.31 1.77
C ASP A 74 -11.47 -7.85 2.03
N MET A 75 -10.51 -8.37 1.26
CA MET A 75 -9.10 -7.95 1.33
C MET A 75 -8.96 -6.43 1.18
N SER A 76 -9.70 -5.82 0.25
CA SER A 76 -9.67 -4.36 0.06
C SER A 76 -10.27 -3.58 1.24
N LYS A 77 -11.30 -4.13 1.89
CA LYS A 77 -11.92 -3.54 3.08
C LYS A 77 -10.99 -3.58 4.28
N ARG A 78 -10.15 -4.61 4.37
CA ARG A 78 -9.07 -4.74 5.36
C ARG A 78 -7.79 -4.00 4.97
N GLY A 79 -7.76 -3.31 3.83
CA GLY A 79 -6.63 -2.48 3.42
C GLY A 79 -5.43 -3.26 2.90
N LEU A 80 -5.62 -4.50 2.45
CA LEU A 80 -4.54 -5.36 1.96
C LEU A 80 -4.22 -5.15 0.48
N ILE A 81 -5.20 -4.66 -0.28
CA ILE A 81 -5.09 -4.38 -1.71
C ILE A 81 -5.74 -3.04 -2.03
N MET A 82 -5.32 -2.41 -3.13
CA MET A 82 -6.03 -1.23 -3.62
C MET A 82 -7.30 -1.66 -4.34
N ARG A 83 -8.38 -0.92 -4.08
CA ARG A 83 -9.63 -1.01 -4.81
C ARG A 83 -10.00 0.38 -5.32
N TYR A 84 -10.30 0.44 -6.60
CA TYR A 84 -10.78 1.64 -7.29
C TYR A 84 -12.16 1.37 -7.89
N THR A 85 -13.05 2.35 -7.83
CA THR A 85 -14.36 2.30 -8.48
C THR A 85 -14.31 3.19 -9.71
N ALA A 86 -14.49 2.60 -10.88
CA ALA A 86 -14.51 3.31 -12.15
C ALA A 86 -15.84 4.09 -12.33
N PRO A 87 -15.90 5.04 -13.28
CA PRO A 87 -17.12 5.84 -13.53
C PRO A 87 -18.37 5.03 -13.88
N ASP A 88 -18.19 3.82 -14.40
CA ASP A 88 -19.26 2.84 -14.71
C ASP A 88 -19.70 2.01 -13.48
N ASN A 89 -19.18 2.33 -12.29
CA ASN A 89 -19.32 1.59 -11.04
C ASN A 89 -18.67 0.20 -11.00
N GLU A 90 -17.81 -0.13 -11.96
CA GLU A 90 -17.04 -1.37 -11.90
C GLU A 90 -15.88 -1.24 -10.89
N LEU A 91 -15.61 -2.34 -10.16
CA LEU A 91 -14.53 -2.41 -9.19
C LEU A 91 -13.26 -3.00 -9.81
N TYR A 92 -12.17 -2.27 -9.65
CA TYR A 92 -10.83 -2.66 -10.07
C TYR A 92 -9.93 -2.85 -8.86
N TYR A 93 -9.02 -3.82 -8.95
CA TYR A 93 -8.14 -4.23 -7.87
C TYR A 93 -6.68 -4.23 -8.31
N ALA A 94 -5.78 -3.86 -7.40
CA ALA A 94 -4.35 -3.86 -7.66
C ALA A 94 -3.53 -4.27 -6.43
N LEU A 95 -2.40 -4.92 -6.71
CA LEU A 95 -1.33 -5.16 -5.74
C LEU A 95 -0.70 -3.82 -5.32
N ILE A 96 -0.49 -3.62 -4.02
CA ILE A 96 0.15 -2.42 -3.46
C ILE A 96 1.41 -2.78 -2.65
N PRO A 97 2.36 -1.83 -2.53
CA PRO A 97 3.54 -2.01 -1.68
C PRO A 97 3.17 -2.02 -0.19
N TRP A 98 4.16 -2.32 0.67
CA TRP A 98 4.00 -2.21 2.13
C TRP A 98 3.84 -0.76 2.60
N ILE A 99 4.82 0.11 2.32
CA ILE A 99 4.77 1.56 2.58
C ILE A 99 4.27 2.30 1.33
N VAL A 100 3.47 3.34 1.55
CA VAL A 100 2.55 3.95 0.56
C VAL A 100 1.58 2.90 0.03
N GLY A 101 1.05 2.07 0.93
CA GLY A 101 0.19 0.95 0.61
C GLY A 101 -0.39 0.28 1.85
N ILE A 102 -0.07 -1.00 2.05
CA ILE A 102 -0.75 -1.86 3.05
C ILE A 102 -0.73 -1.24 4.44
N TRP A 103 0.42 -0.73 4.89
CA TRP A 103 0.55 -0.12 6.22
C TRP A 103 -0.39 1.08 6.38
N GLU A 104 -0.37 2.06 5.47
CA GLU A 104 -1.26 3.23 5.53
C GLU A 104 -2.74 2.86 5.51
N LEU A 105 -3.10 1.80 4.80
CA LEU A 105 -4.47 1.31 4.75
C LEU A 105 -4.90 0.54 6.00
N GLN A 106 -3.98 0.21 6.92
CA GLN A 106 -4.29 -0.34 8.25
C GLN A 106 -4.80 0.71 9.24
N LEU A 107 -4.97 1.97 8.86
CA LEU A 107 -5.41 3.05 9.75
C LEU A 107 -6.63 2.71 10.65
N LYS A 108 -7.58 1.93 10.11
CA LYS A 108 -8.79 1.51 10.84
C LYS A 108 -8.62 0.22 11.65
N ASN A 109 -7.54 -0.52 11.43
CA ASN A 109 -7.28 -1.85 12.00
C ASN A 109 -6.07 -1.86 12.96
N LEU A 110 -5.56 -0.69 13.37
CA LEU A 110 -4.45 -0.62 14.33
C LEU A 110 -4.86 -1.19 15.69
N THR A 111 -4.00 -2.04 16.24
CA THR A 111 -4.09 -2.64 17.57
C THR A 111 -2.75 -2.50 18.29
N GLN A 112 -2.73 -2.64 19.61
CA GLN A 112 -1.47 -2.61 20.37
C GLN A 112 -0.52 -3.74 19.98
N GLU A 113 -1.04 -4.84 19.45
CA GLU A 113 -0.26 -5.98 19.00
C GLU A 113 0.40 -5.70 17.66
N ASN A 114 -0.36 -5.29 16.65
CA ASN A 114 0.20 -5.05 15.33
C ASN A 114 1.14 -3.83 15.28
N ILE A 115 0.89 -2.80 16.09
CA ILE A 115 1.82 -1.66 16.23
C ILE A 115 3.20 -2.13 16.69
N LYS A 116 3.27 -3.05 17.67
CA LYS A 116 4.58 -3.58 18.12
C LYS A 116 5.30 -4.31 17.01
N LEU A 117 4.57 -5.08 16.18
CA LEU A 117 5.15 -5.74 15.01
C LEU A 117 5.65 -4.72 13.99
N TYR A 118 4.87 -3.67 13.72
CA TYR A 118 5.21 -2.63 12.75
C TYR A 118 6.41 -1.81 13.20
N GLU A 119 6.48 -1.39 14.46
CA GLU A 119 7.63 -0.67 15.02
C GLU A 119 8.89 -1.53 14.97
N LYS A 120 8.79 -2.81 15.35
CA LYS A 120 9.91 -3.75 15.27
C LYS A 120 10.38 -3.94 13.82
N TYR A 121 9.45 -4.13 12.88
CA TYR A 121 9.78 -4.23 11.46
C TYR A 121 10.38 -2.95 10.89
N PHE A 122 9.91 -1.79 11.37
CA PHE A 122 10.44 -0.51 10.94
C PHE A 122 11.91 -0.38 11.34
N GLU A 123 12.27 -0.72 12.58
CA GLU A 123 13.65 -0.66 13.09
C GLU A 123 14.55 -1.73 12.46
N GLU A 124 14.08 -2.96 12.30
CA GLU A 124 14.91 -4.07 11.80
C GLU A 124 15.01 -4.13 10.27
N GLY A 125 13.96 -3.71 9.56
CA GLY A 125 13.87 -3.83 8.10
C GLY A 125 13.99 -2.49 7.38
N MET A 126 13.08 -1.56 7.67
CA MET A 126 12.92 -0.34 6.89
C MET A 126 14.04 0.69 7.15
N VAL A 127 14.42 0.91 8.42
CA VAL A 127 15.49 1.85 8.79
C VAL A 127 16.83 1.44 8.17
N PRO A 128 17.29 0.18 8.25
CA PRO A 128 18.51 -0.27 7.57
C PRO A 128 18.43 -0.14 6.05
N LEU A 129 17.29 -0.50 5.45
CA LEU A 129 17.09 -0.36 4.00
C LEU A 129 17.29 1.09 3.56
N GLN A 130 16.69 2.04 4.28
CA GLN A 130 16.76 3.46 3.95
C GLN A 130 18.16 4.04 4.22
N ARG A 131 18.84 3.63 5.29
CA ARG A 131 20.25 4.04 5.56
C ARG A 131 21.20 3.57 4.46
N ASN A 132 20.97 2.38 3.91
CA ASN A 132 21.81 1.79 2.85
C ASN A 132 21.43 2.28 1.44
N ARG A 133 20.35 3.06 1.31
CA ARG A 133 19.84 3.51 0.02
C ARG A 133 20.72 4.63 -0.52
N LYS A 134 21.39 4.36 -1.64
CA LYS A 134 22.29 5.33 -2.32
C LYS A 134 21.56 6.40 -3.13
N LEU A 135 20.34 6.10 -3.58
CA LEU A 135 19.53 7.00 -4.40
C LEU A 135 18.30 7.43 -3.62
N GLY A 136 18.08 8.74 -3.52
CA GLY A 136 16.85 9.29 -2.95
C GLY A 136 15.61 8.73 -3.66
N GLY A 137 14.52 8.51 -2.91
CA GLY A 137 13.26 7.99 -3.46
C GLY A 137 12.64 8.93 -4.49
N LEU A 138 12.85 10.23 -4.34
CA LEU A 138 12.56 11.26 -5.33
C LEU A 138 13.89 11.84 -5.78
N ARG A 139 14.13 11.84 -7.09
CA ARG A 139 15.30 12.49 -7.70
C ARG A 139 14.86 13.30 -8.90
N VAL A 140 15.43 14.48 -9.07
CA VAL A 140 15.25 15.28 -10.28
C VAL A 140 16.03 14.62 -11.40
N ILE A 141 15.37 14.33 -12.52
CA ILE A 141 16.02 13.92 -13.76
C ILE A 141 15.94 15.13 -14.69
N PRO A 142 17.06 15.82 -14.97
CA PRO A 142 17.04 16.93 -15.91
C PRO A 142 16.73 16.40 -17.31
N VAL A 143 15.79 17.05 -18.00
CA VAL A 143 15.47 16.76 -19.40
C VAL A 143 16.30 17.57 -20.38
N GLU A 144 17.25 18.37 -19.88
CA GLU A 144 18.21 19.19 -20.65
C GLU A 144 17.58 20.11 -21.71
N GLN A 145 16.31 20.45 -21.52
CA GLN A 145 15.56 21.36 -22.38
C GLN A 145 14.91 22.46 -21.54
N GLU A 146 14.76 23.63 -22.13
CA GLU A 146 13.94 24.69 -21.58
C GLU A 146 12.47 24.27 -21.70
N ILE A 147 11.85 23.97 -20.56
CA ILE A 147 10.40 23.82 -20.48
C ILE A 147 9.86 25.22 -20.19
N GLU A 148 9.15 25.84 -21.15
CA GLU A 148 8.36 27.04 -20.89
C GLU A 148 7.37 26.73 -19.76
N GLY A 149 7.71 27.16 -18.55
CA GLY A 149 6.92 26.85 -17.37
C GLY A 149 5.71 27.76 -17.29
N SER A 150 4.51 27.19 -17.33
CA SER A 150 3.29 27.85 -16.81
C SER A 150 3.24 27.73 -15.28
N THR A 151 4.38 27.82 -14.60
CA THR A 151 4.48 27.64 -13.15
C THR A 151 3.88 28.85 -12.48
N GLU A 152 2.56 28.80 -12.25
CA GLU A 152 1.86 29.80 -11.49
C GLU A 152 2.13 29.56 -10.00
N ILE A 153 2.74 30.53 -9.33
CA ILE A 153 2.80 30.55 -7.86
C ILE A 153 1.36 30.77 -7.38
N GLN A 154 0.70 29.70 -6.95
CA GLN A 154 -0.64 29.79 -6.40
C GLN A 154 -0.54 30.40 -4.98
N PRO A 155 -1.11 31.60 -4.72
CA PRO A 155 -1.16 32.14 -3.36
C PRO A 155 -1.93 31.20 -2.42
N TYR A 156 -1.61 31.24 -1.13
CA TYR A 156 -2.24 30.41 -0.08
C TYR A 156 -3.78 30.49 -0.12
N GLU A 157 -4.31 31.67 -0.48
CA GLU A 157 -5.72 31.96 -0.65
C GLU A 157 -6.38 31.13 -1.77
N LYS A 158 -5.66 30.56 -2.72
CA LYS A 158 -6.24 29.69 -3.75
C LYS A 158 -6.45 28.24 -3.29
N VAL A 159 -5.82 27.80 -2.20
CA VAL A 159 -6.19 26.50 -1.57
C VAL A 159 -7.64 26.55 -1.12
N SER A 160 -8.12 27.71 -0.66
CA SER A 160 -9.54 27.91 -0.34
C SER A 160 -10.44 27.66 -1.55
N GLN A 161 -10.03 28.07 -2.76
CA GLN A 161 -10.78 27.80 -4.00
C GLN A 161 -10.80 26.31 -4.36
N ILE A 162 -9.71 25.56 -4.12
CA ILE A 162 -9.72 24.09 -4.26
C ILE A 162 -10.72 23.48 -3.30
N ILE A 163 -10.79 23.97 -2.06
CA ILE A 163 -11.77 23.50 -1.08
C ILE A 163 -13.18 23.89 -1.53
N GLU A 164 -13.45 25.16 -1.84
CA GLU A 164 -14.76 25.68 -2.23
C GLU A 164 -15.31 25.04 -3.52
N SER A 165 -14.43 24.62 -4.44
CA SER A 165 -14.82 23.93 -5.68
C SER A 165 -15.25 22.47 -5.48
N HIS A 166 -15.06 21.89 -4.29
CA HIS A 166 -15.43 20.50 -4.00
C HIS A 166 -16.53 20.42 -2.95
N THR A 167 -17.51 19.54 -3.16
CA THR A 167 -18.63 19.31 -2.23
C THR A 167 -18.48 18.05 -1.39
N ARG A 168 -17.46 17.24 -1.67
CA ARG A 168 -17.23 15.93 -1.04
C ARG A 168 -15.79 15.82 -0.56
N PHE A 169 -15.63 15.59 0.74
CA PHE A 169 -14.33 15.46 1.40
C PHE A 169 -14.20 14.11 2.10
N ALA A 170 -12.99 13.57 2.11
CA ALA A 170 -12.61 12.45 2.96
C ALA A 170 -11.64 12.97 4.03
N VAL A 171 -11.94 12.70 5.30
CA VAL A 171 -11.10 13.08 6.43
C VAL A 171 -10.66 11.81 7.16
N ALA A 172 -9.37 11.74 7.49
CA ALA A 172 -8.77 10.60 8.18
C ALA A 172 -7.61 11.07 9.07
N ASP A 173 -7.34 10.36 10.16
CA ASP A 173 -6.16 10.60 11.00
C ASP A 173 -4.86 10.26 10.23
N CYS A 174 -3.74 10.93 10.53
CA CYS A 174 -2.45 10.40 10.10
C CYS A 174 -2.20 9.09 10.83
N ILE A 175 -2.01 8.00 10.09
CA ILE A 175 -1.65 6.71 10.65
C ILE A 175 -0.42 6.82 11.56
N CYS A 176 0.59 7.55 11.10
CA CYS A 176 1.81 7.85 11.84
C CYS A 176 1.54 8.41 13.24
N ARG A 177 0.67 9.42 13.32
CA ARG A 177 0.39 10.18 14.54
C ARG A 177 -0.55 9.39 15.45
N LYS A 178 -1.46 8.62 14.87
CA LYS A 178 -2.35 7.71 15.60
C LYS A 178 -1.56 6.57 16.23
N GLU A 179 -0.66 5.93 15.47
CA GLU A 179 0.24 4.88 15.92
C GLU A 179 1.13 5.37 17.07
N SER A 180 1.83 6.51 16.91
CA SER A 180 2.68 7.05 17.98
C SER A 180 1.91 7.35 19.27
N ARG A 181 0.67 7.89 19.17
CA ARG A 181 -0.19 8.11 20.35
C ARG A 181 -0.59 6.79 21.02
N MET A 182 -0.97 5.79 20.23
CA MET A 182 -1.31 4.46 20.76
C MET A 182 -0.10 3.78 21.42
N ALA A 183 1.12 4.01 20.90
CA ALA A 183 2.36 3.53 21.48
C ALA A 183 2.84 4.33 22.72
N GLY A 184 2.12 5.38 23.14
CA GLY A 184 2.49 6.21 24.28
C GLY A 184 3.65 7.19 24.03
N LYS A 185 3.98 7.46 22.76
CA LYS A 185 5.07 8.36 22.32
C LYS A 185 4.55 9.72 21.84
N GLY A 186 3.30 10.04 22.18
CA GLY A 186 2.50 11.15 21.63
C GLY A 186 2.82 12.52 22.22
#